data_AF-A0AAX2UNR9-F1
#
_entry.id   AF-A0AAX2UNR9-F1
#
_cell.length_a   1.000
_cell.length_b   1.000
_cell.length_c   1.000
_cell.angle_alpha   90.00
_cell.angle_beta   90.00
_cell.angle_gamma   90.00
#
_symmetry.space_group_name_H-M   'P 1'
#
loop_
_entity.id
_entity.type
_entity.pdbx_description
1 polymer ?
#
loop_
_entity_poly.entity_id
_entity_poly.type
_entity_poly.pdbx_seq_one_letter_code
_entity_poly.pdbx_strand_id
1 'polypeptide(L)'
;MNFLAHLHLAAHTRSSLTGNLLGDFVKGTLPTGLAAHFDEGIWLHRKIDAFTDSHPEHKAAVACFEAPWRRFGGIVVDMIYDHWLSLHWGLFSTEPLPRFLQRSYEQLLADHPRLPDGLPLPLKRMAEQNWIASYRHREGLGQALNGIGRRLRRPVQLGEALLALDESQWQTCEAGFLRFYPALMDFSQQQLAQYRTAQGAQ
;
A
#
# COMPACT_ATOMS: atom_id res chain seq x y z
N MET A 1 -4.10 -2.80 0.70
CA MET A 1 -2.62 -2.78 0.85
C MET A 1 -2.19 -1.39 1.32
N ASN A 2 -0.91 -1.16 1.64
CA ASN A 2 -0.40 0.17 2.00
C ASN A 2 0.67 0.67 1.00
N PHE A 3 1.34 1.78 1.32
CA PHE A 3 2.12 2.58 0.38
C PHE A 3 3.26 1.83 -0.33
N LEU A 4 4.04 1.00 0.38
CA LEU A 4 5.16 0.28 -0.24
C LEU A 4 4.66 -0.71 -1.29
N ALA A 5 3.63 -1.48 -0.94
CA ALA A 5 3.02 -2.44 -1.85
C ALA A 5 2.43 -1.74 -3.08
N HIS A 6 1.68 -0.64 -2.91
CA HIS A 6 1.13 0.10 -4.05
C HIS A 6 2.23 0.69 -4.95
N LEU A 7 3.30 1.26 -4.38
CA LEU A 7 4.44 1.72 -5.16
C LEU A 7 5.10 0.57 -5.93
N HIS A 8 5.33 -0.56 -5.26
CA HIS A 8 5.97 -1.71 -5.87
C HIS A 8 5.13 -2.29 -7.02
N LEU A 9 3.83 -2.50 -6.79
CA LEU A 9 2.92 -3.03 -7.81
C LEU A 9 2.75 -2.07 -8.98
N ALA A 10 2.74 -0.75 -8.71
CA ALA A 10 2.75 0.25 -9.76
C ALA A 10 4.00 0.18 -10.64
N ALA A 11 5.18 0.08 -10.02
CA ALA A 11 6.45 -0.10 -10.74
C ALA A 11 6.49 -1.42 -11.52
N HIS A 12 6.06 -2.53 -10.90
CA HIS A 12 6.03 -3.86 -11.49
C HIS A 12 5.15 -3.90 -12.75
N THR A 13 4.00 -3.23 -12.70
CA THR A 13 3.05 -3.16 -13.82
C THR A 13 3.35 -2.03 -14.82
N ARG A 14 4.31 -1.16 -14.51
CA ARG A 14 4.60 0.08 -15.27
C ARG A 14 3.36 0.99 -15.38
N SER A 15 2.60 1.10 -14.29
CA SER A 15 1.55 2.12 -14.12
C SER A 15 2.08 3.31 -13.32
N SER A 16 1.26 4.36 -13.16
CA SER A 16 1.67 5.54 -12.40
C SER A 16 1.85 5.25 -10.91
N LEU A 17 3.05 5.50 -10.38
CA LEU A 17 3.34 5.46 -8.93
C LEU A 17 2.44 6.43 -8.17
N THR A 18 2.40 7.68 -8.63
CA THR A 18 1.57 8.74 -8.07
C THR A 18 0.10 8.40 -8.17
N GLY A 19 -0.37 7.90 -9.32
CA GLY A 19 -1.77 7.47 -9.48
C GLY A 19 -2.17 6.38 -8.50
N ASN A 20 -1.31 5.36 -8.30
CA ASN A 20 -1.59 4.30 -7.34
C ASN A 20 -1.71 4.83 -5.90
N LEU A 21 -0.86 5.78 -5.48
CA LEU A 21 -0.97 6.36 -4.14
C LEU A 21 -2.12 7.35 -4.01
N LEU A 22 -2.53 8.02 -5.09
CA LEU A 22 -3.72 8.88 -5.09
C LEU A 22 -5.02 8.09 -4.87
N GLY A 23 -5.03 6.77 -5.08
CA GLY A 23 -6.21 5.92 -4.87
C GLY A 23 -6.81 6.03 -3.47
N ASP A 24 -5.99 6.20 -2.43
CA ASP A 24 -6.42 6.41 -1.04
C ASP A 24 -7.11 7.77 -0.81
N PHE A 25 -6.81 8.75 -1.66
CA PHE A 25 -7.23 10.15 -1.50
C PHE A 25 -8.34 10.56 -2.46
N VAL A 26 -8.49 9.86 -3.58
CA VAL A 26 -9.52 10.11 -4.59
C VAL A 26 -10.67 9.12 -4.41
N LYS A 27 -11.69 9.55 -3.66
CA LYS A 27 -12.93 8.78 -3.47
C LYS A 27 -13.96 9.14 -4.55
N GLY A 28 -14.45 8.13 -5.27
CA GLY A 28 -15.49 8.32 -6.28
C GLY A 28 -14.94 8.87 -7.60
N THR A 29 -15.64 9.87 -8.15
CA THR A 29 -15.32 10.51 -9.45
C THR A 29 -13.94 11.16 -9.42
N LEU A 30 -13.20 11.02 -10.51
CA LEU A 30 -11.85 11.55 -10.64
C LEU A 30 -11.89 13.09 -10.73
N PRO A 31 -10.83 13.78 -10.27
CA PRO A 31 -10.67 15.22 -10.48
C PRO A 31 -10.67 15.56 -11.98
N THR A 32 -11.41 16.60 -12.35
CA THR A 32 -11.36 17.17 -13.70
C THR A 32 -9.94 17.60 -14.04
N GLY A 33 -9.45 17.25 -15.23
CA GLY A 33 -8.11 17.62 -15.69
C GLY A 33 -6.98 16.71 -15.19
N LEU A 34 -7.31 15.62 -14.48
CA LEU A 34 -6.32 14.60 -14.13
C LEU A 34 -5.86 13.85 -15.39
N ALA A 35 -4.53 13.76 -15.59
CA ALA A 35 -3.97 13.06 -16.73
C ALA A 35 -4.31 11.55 -16.70
N ALA A 36 -4.56 10.97 -17.89
CA ALA A 36 -5.05 9.59 -18.02
C ALA A 36 -4.19 8.52 -17.32
N HIS A 37 -2.87 8.70 -17.26
CA HIS A 37 -1.98 7.75 -16.58
C HIS A 37 -2.13 7.78 -15.04
N PHE A 38 -2.56 8.90 -14.45
CA PHE A 38 -2.91 8.93 -13.02
C PHE A 38 -4.24 8.23 -12.77
N ASP A 39 -5.22 8.38 -13.66
CA ASP A 39 -6.48 7.63 -13.60
C ASP A 39 -6.22 6.12 -13.68
N GLU A 40 -5.43 5.65 -14.65
CA GLU A 40 -5.05 4.24 -14.75
C GLU A 40 -4.43 3.72 -13.43
N GLY A 41 -3.58 4.53 -12.77
CA GLY A 41 -3.01 4.18 -11.48
C GLY A 41 -4.04 4.11 -10.34
N ILE A 42 -4.98 5.08 -10.28
CA ILE A 42 -6.07 5.08 -9.28
C ILE A 42 -6.99 3.88 -9.50
N TRP A 43 -7.31 3.57 -10.75
CA TRP A 43 -8.06 2.39 -11.12
C TRP A 43 -7.36 1.11 -10.66
N LEU A 44 -6.06 0.98 -10.92
CA LEU A 44 -5.29 -0.21 -10.53
C LEU A 44 -5.22 -0.35 -9.01
N HIS A 45 -5.01 0.73 -8.26
CA HIS A 45 -5.05 0.72 -6.79
C HIS A 45 -6.36 0.11 -6.28
N ARG A 46 -7.51 0.55 -6.82
CA ARG A 46 -8.83 0.02 -6.42
C ARG A 46 -8.97 -1.48 -6.72
N LYS A 47 -8.37 -1.97 -7.81
CA LYS A 47 -8.34 -3.41 -8.13
C LYS A 47 -7.47 -4.18 -7.16
N ILE A 48 -6.29 -3.66 -6.83
CA ILE A 48 -5.37 -4.25 -5.86
C ILE A 48 -6.06 -4.41 -4.51
N ASP A 49 -6.72 -3.36 -4.01
CA ASP A 49 -7.39 -3.41 -2.72
C ASP A 49 -8.58 -4.36 -2.72
N ALA A 50 -9.43 -4.30 -3.75
CA ALA A 50 -10.56 -5.23 -3.86
C ALA A 50 -10.12 -6.70 -3.90
N PHE A 51 -9.03 -7.00 -4.61
CA PHE A 51 -8.46 -8.35 -4.63
C PHE A 51 -7.92 -8.73 -3.24
N THR A 52 -7.14 -7.84 -2.62
CA THR A 52 -6.56 -8.02 -1.28
C THR A 52 -7.62 -8.32 -0.24
N ASP A 53 -8.64 -7.47 -0.11
CA ASP A 53 -9.72 -7.60 0.88
C ASP A 53 -10.55 -8.88 0.70
N SER A 54 -10.58 -9.40 -0.53
CA SER A 54 -11.30 -10.64 -0.85
C SER A 54 -10.47 -11.91 -0.60
N HIS A 55 -9.14 -11.78 -0.53
CA HIS A 55 -8.20 -12.91 -0.54
C HIS A 55 -8.23 -13.70 0.79
N PRO A 56 -8.23 -15.05 0.75
CA PRO A 56 -8.29 -15.88 1.95
C PRO A 56 -7.17 -15.61 2.96
N GLU A 57 -5.93 -15.42 2.49
CA GLU A 57 -4.77 -15.14 3.37
C GLU A 57 -4.90 -13.79 4.10
N HIS A 58 -5.46 -12.76 3.44
CA HIS A 58 -5.71 -11.47 4.07
C HIS A 58 -6.82 -11.56 5.11
N LYS A 59 -7.93 -12.21 4.76
CA LYS A 59 -9.03 -12.48 5.71
C LYS A 59 -8.56 -13.26 6.93
N ALA A 60 -7.71 -14.27 6.74
CA ALA A 60 -7.11 -15.04 7.83
C ALA A 60 -6.25 -14.16 8.74
N ALA A 61 -5.38 -13.32 8.16
CA ALA A 61 -4.55 -12.39 8.93
C ALA A 61 -5.37 -11.37 9.71
N VAL A 62 -6.44 -10.82 9.12
CA VAL A 62 -7.36 -9.89 9.80
C VAL A 62 -8.10 -10.60 10.94
N ALA A 63 -8.46 -11.87 10.77
CA ALA A 63 -9.15 -12.66 11.79
C ALA A 63 -8.32 -12.97 13.03
N CYS A 64 -6.98 -12.84 12.98
CA CYS A 64 -6.13 -12.97 14.16
C CYS A 64 -6.31 -11.85 15.19
N PHE A 65 -6.93 -10.73 14.81
CA PHE A 65 -7.15 -9.60 15.71
C PHE A 65 -8.51 -9.69 16.41
N GLU A 66 -8.49 -9.89 17.73
CA GLU A 66 -9.69 -9.86 18.58
C GLU A 66 -10.09 -8.45 19.01
N ALA A 67 -11.20 -8.31 19.75
CA ALA A 67 -11.58 -7.03 20.33
C ALA A 67 -10.49 -6.56 21.35
N PRO A 68 -10.11 -5.28 21.37
CA PRO A 68 -10.71 -4.14 20.65
C PRO A 68 -10.12 -3.88 19.25
N TRP A 69 -9.14 -4.66 18.80
CA TRP A 69 -8.35 -4.44 17.57
C TRP A 69 -9.03 -4.91 16.30
N ARG A 70 -9.97 -5.86 16.38
CA ARG A 70 -10.70 -6.45 15.24
C ARG A 70 -11.20 -5.43 14.21
N ARG A 71 -11.77 -4.31 14.67
CA ARG A 71 -12.29 -3.24 13.78
C ARG A 71 -11.22 -2.48 13.00
N PHE A 72 -9.96 -2.60 13.42
CA PHE A 72 -8.81 -2.00 12.77
C PHE A 72 -7.95 -3.04 12.04
N GLY A 73 -8.30 -4.33 12.12
CA GLY A 73 -7.50 -5.44 11.62
C GLY A 73 -7.04 -5.24 10.18
N GLY A 74 -7.92 -4.78 9.29
CA GLY A 74 -7.54 -4.45 7.91
C GLY A 74 -6.39 -3.44 7.80
N ILE A 75 -6.52 -2.29 8.49
CA ILE A 75 -5.48 -1.25 8.52
C ILE A 75 -4.17 -1.79 9.10
N VAL A 76 -4.25 -2.57 10.18
CA VAL A 76 -3.06 -3.13 10.83
C VAL A 76 -2.37 -4.15 9.92
N VAL A 77 -3.14 -5.04 9.28
CA VAL A 77 -2.62 -6.04 8.33
C VAL A 77 -2.00 -5.38 7.11
N ASP A 78 -2.61 -4.34 6.53
CA ASP A 78 -2.03 -3.62 5.40
C ASP A 78 -0.67 -2.99 5.74
N MET A 79 -0.53 -2.44 6.95
CA MET A 79 0.75 -1.92 7.46
C MET A 79 1.77 -3.05 7.70
N ILE A 80 1.34 -4.19 8.26
CA ILE A 80 2.20 -5.36 8.48
C ILE A 80 2.66 -5.96 7.15
N TYR A 81 1.83 -5.96 6.11
CA TYR A 81 2.21 -6.42 4.78
C TYR A 81 3.33 -5.57 4.18
N ASP A 82 3.30 -4.24 4.33
CA ASP A 82 4.42 -3.38 3.94
C ASP A 82 5.68 -3.67 4.78
N HIS A 83 5.53 -4.00 6.06
CA HIS A 83 6.64 -4.44 6.91
C HIS A 83 7.28 -5.73 6.36
N TRP A 84 6.49 -6.78 6.13
CA TRP A 84 7.01 -8.04 5.57
C TRP A 84 7.56 -7.88 4.16
N LEU A 85 6.92 -7.07 3.32
CA LEU A 85 7.44 -6.73 2.00
C LEU A 85 8.82 -6.07 2.09
N SER A 86 9.03 -5.16 3.05
CA SER A 86 10.32 -4.50 3.24
C SER A 86 11.41 -5.45 3.77
N LEU A 87 11.05 -6.44 4.59
CA LEU A 87 11.97 -7.46 5.09
C LEU A 87 12.38 -8.45 4.00
N HIS A 88 11.41 -8.91 3.21
CA HIS A 88 11.57 -9.90 2.15
C HIS A 88 11.76 -9.28 0.77
N TRP A 89 12.14 -8.00 0.72
CA TRP A 89 12.19 -7.22 -0.50
C TRP A 89 12.96 -7.88 -1.65
N GLY A 90 14.09 -8.54 -1.33
CA GLY A 90 14.92 -9.23 -2.31
C GLY A 90 14.26 -10.43 -3.00
N LEU A 91 13.13 -10.94 -2.48
CA LEU A 91 12.33 -11.97 -3.14
C LEU A 91 11.46 -11.40 -4.26
N PHE A 92 11.08 -10.12 -4.17
CA PHE A 92 10.09 -9.50 -5.03
C PHE A 92 10.66 -8.46 -6.00
N SER A 93 11.85 -7.93 -5.70
CA SER A 93 12.54 -6.93 -6.52
C SER A 93 14.04 -7.14 -6.54
N THR A 94 14.64 -6.95 -7.72
CA THR A 94 16.10 -6.96 -7.90
C THR A 94 16.76 -5.61 -7.59
N GLU A 95 15.98 -4.53 -7.55
CA GLU A 95 16.45 -3.20 -7.18
C GLU A 95 16.47 -3.05 -5.66
N PRO A 96 17.56 -2.56 -5.02
CA PRO A 96 17.58 -2.37 -3.57
C PRO A 96 16.49 -1.41 -3.06
N LEU A 97 15.82 -1.75 -1.96
CA LEU A 97 14.70 -0.97 -1.40
C LEU A 97 15.02 0.53 -1.21
N PRO A 98 16.18 0.94 -0.68
CA PRO A 98 16.49 2.37 -0.53
C PRO A 98 16.51 3.12 -1.86
N ARG A 99 17.04 2.50 -2.91
CA ARG A 99 17.08 3.08 -4.27
C ARG A 99 15.68 3.15 -4.87
N PHE A 100 14.90 2.09 -4.71
CA PHE A 100 13.51 2.04 -5.15
C PHE A 100 12.67 3.17 -4.51
N LEU A 101 12.78 3.33 -3.18
CA LEU A 101 12.06 4.37 -2.44
C LEU A 101 12.50 5.78 -2.87
N GLN A 102 13.80 6.02 -2.99
CA GLN A 102 14.33 7.30 -3.45
C GLN A 102 13.74 7.69 -4.82
N ARG A 103 13.86 6.80 -5.83
CA ARG A 103 13.29 7.05 -7.16
C ARG A 103 11.79 7.29 -7.10
N SER A 104 11.07 6.51 -6.28
CA SER A 104 9.62 6.65 -6.14
C SER A 104 9.24 8.02 -5.58
N TYR A 105 9.94 8.49 -4.54
CA TYR A 105 9.68 9.81 -3.97
C TYR A 105 10.06 10.96 -4.90
N GLU A 106 11.18 10.85 -5.61
CA GLU A 106 11.58 11.82 -6.64
C GLU A 106 10.49 11.95 -7.71
N GLN A 107 9.93 10.83 -8.18
CA GLN A 107 8.82 10.83 -9.13
C GLN A 107 7.55 11.47 -8.53
N LEU A 108 7.19 11.15 -7.28
CA LEU A 108 6.05 11.77 -6.61
C LEU A 108 6.19 13.30 -6.54
N LEU A 109 7.35 13.78 -6.10
CA LEU A 109 7.61 15.22 -5.95
C LEU A 109 7.65 15.92 -7.32
N ALA A 110 8.14 15.27 -8.37
CA ALA A 110 8.08 15.77 -9.75
C ALA A 110 6.65 15.83 -10.30
N ASP A 111 5.76 14.93 -9.86
CA ASP A 111 4.35 14.92 -10.24
C ASP A 111 3.52 15.94 -9.45
N HIS A 112 3.98 16.39 -8.27
CA HIS A 112 3.29 17.36 -7.44
C HIS A 112 2.75 18.60 -8.20
N PRO A 113 3.54 19.34 -9.00
CA PRO A 113 3.04 20.50 -9.76
C PRO A 113 2.14 20.13 -10.95
N ARG A 114 2.04 18.84 -11.32
CA ARG A 114 1.24 18.34 -12.44
C ARG A 114 -0.17 17.93 -12.03
N LEU A 115 -0.43 17.86 -10.73
CA LEU A 115 -1.73 17.51 -10.16
C LEU A 115 -2.58 18.78 -9.95
N PRO A 116 -3.90 18.75 -10.24
CA PRO A 116 -4.76 19.94 -10.09
C PRO A 116 -4.68 20.61 -8.71
N ASP A 117 -4.67 19.80 -7.64
CA ASP A 117 -4.64 20.25 -6.24
C ASP A 117 -3.28 19.99 -5.57
N GLY A 118 -2.28 19.57 -6.35
CA GLY A 118 -1.02 19.04 -5.81
C GLY A 118 -1.15 17.67 -5.15
N LEU A 119 -0.04 17.15 -4.64
CA LEU A 119 -0.04 15.93 -3.82
C LEU A 119 -0.78 16.17 -2.49
N PRO A 120 -1.59 15.19 -2.04
CA PRO A 120 -2.07 15.13 -0.67
C PRO A 120 -0.94 15.32 0.33
N LEU A 121 -1.15 16.17 1.35
CA LEU A 121 -0.13 16.50 2.34
C LEU A 121 0.54 15.27 3.00
N PRO A 122 -0.18 14.17 3.33
CA PRO A 122 0.45 12.97 3.84
C PRO A 122 1.44 12.33 2.86
N LEU A 123 1.12 12.26 1.56
CA LEU A 123 2.01 11.72 0.54
C LEU A 123 3.24 12.60 0.33
N LYS A 124 3.05 13.92 0.32
CA LYS A 124 4.16 14.88 0.23
C LYS A 124 5.14 14.71 1.40
N ARG A 125 4.64 14.68 2.64
CA ARG A 125 5.47 14.48 3.84
C ARG A 125 6.13 13.11 3.88
N MET A 126 5.41 12.06 3.48
CA MET A 126 5.95 10.72 3.36
C MET A 126 7.17 10.69 2.42
N ALA A 127 7.08 11.36 1.27
CA ALA A 127 8.18 11.47 0.30
C ALA A 127 9.34 12.31 0.84
N GLU A 128 9.06 13.47 1.44
CA GLU A 128 10.08 14.37 2.01
C GLU A 128 10.84 13.78 3.20
N GLN A 129 10.21 12.89 3.97
CA GLN A 129 10.75 12.35 5.23
C GLN A 129 11.02 10.84 5.20
N ASN A 130 10.85 10.20 4.03
CA ASN A 130 11.08 8.77 3.83
C ASN A 130 10.39 7.87 4.88
N TRP A 131 9.10 8.06 5.11
CA TRP A 131 8.38 7.32 6.15
C TRP A 131 8.42 5.79 5.92
N ILE A 132 8.29 5.33 4.68
CA ILE A 132 8.19 3.89 4.36
C ILE A 132 9.45 3.12 4.81
N ALA A 133 10.63 3.73 4.76
CA ALA A 133 11.86 3.05 5.19
C ALA A 133 11.81 2.60 6.67
N SER A 134 11.08 3.32 7.52
CA SER A 134 10.90 2.96 8.93
C SER A 134 10.10 1.67 9.13
N TYR A 135 9.27 1.28 8.16
CA TYR A 135 8.37 0.14 8.29
C TYR A 135 9.12 -1.18 8.40
N ARG A 136 10.40 -1.23 8.01
CA ARG A 136 11.27 -2.41 8.17
C ARG A 136 11.45 -2.81 9.63
N HIS A 137 11.30 -1.89 10.58
CA HIS A 137 11.46 -2.17 12.00
C HIS A 137 10.09 -2.15 12.69
N ARG A 138 9.83 -3.11 13.60
CA ARG A 138 8.57 -3.18 14.35
C ARG A 138 8.26 -1.89 15.11
N GLU A 139 9.29 -1.20 15.61
CA GLU A 139 9.14 0.11 16.27
C GLU A 139 8.59 1.18 15.29
N GLY A 140 9.20 1.32 14.11
CA GLY A 140 8.76 2.27 13.08
C GLY A 140 7.34 1.97 12.59
N LEU A 141 7.02 0.68 12.42
CA LEU A 141 5.66 0.21 12.13
C LEU A 141 4.66 0.65 13.22
N GLY A 142 5.00 0.44 14.50
CA GLY A 142 4.16 0.86 15.63
C GLY A 142 3.97 2.36 15.70
N GLN A 143 5.01 3.16 15.43
CA GLN A 143 4.92 4.61 15.36
C GLN A 143 4.01 5.08 14.22
N ALA A 144 4.11 4.48 13.03
CA ALA A 144 3.26 4.78 11.89
C ALA A 144 1.78 4.45 12.17
N LEU A 145 1.51 3.28 12.76
CA LEU A 145 0.17 2.90 13.22
C LEU A 145 -0.38 3.90 14.24
N ASN A 146 0.42 4.30 15.23
CA ASN A 146 0.01 5.33 16.19
C ASN A 146 -0.30 6.67 15.52
N GLY A 147 0.45 7.05 14.47
CA GLY A 147 0.15 8.22 13.64
C GLY A 147 -1.21 8.13 12.93
N ILE A 148 -1.61 6.94 12.47
CA ILE A 148 -2.98 6.68 11.96
C ILE A 148 -4.00 6.76 13.10
N GLY A 149 -3.74 6.06 14.21
CA GLY A 149 -4.61 6.00 15.38
C GLY A 149 -4.98 7.38 15.94
N ARG A 150 -4.02 8.33 15.98
CA ARG A 150 -4.26 9.72 16.41
C ARG A 150 -5.22 10.51 15.52
N ARG A 151 -5.35 10.15 14.24
CA ARG A 151 -6.21 10.83 13.26
C ARG A 151 -7.64 10.28 13.22
N LEU A 152 -7.90 9.17 13.91
CA LEU A 152 -9.23 8.58 14.00
C LEU A 152 -10.16 9.48 14.82
N ARG A 153 -11.48 9.44 14.52
CA ARG A 153 -12.51 10.17 15.28
C ARG A 153 -12.43 9.91 16.79
N ARG A 154 -12.07 8.69 17.18
CA ARG A 154 -11.73 8.32 18.57
C ARG A 154 -10.27 7.86 18.56
N PRO A 155 -9.32 8.70 19.00
CA PRO A 155 -7.91 8.34 19.01
C PRO A 155 -7.64 7.07 19.80
N VAL A 156 -6.73 6.24 19.30
CA VAL A 156 -6.26 5.01 19.96
C VAL A 156 -4.75 4.85 19.73
N GLN A 157 -4.07 4.14 20.63
CA GLN A 157 -2.69 3.71 20.43
C GLN A 157 -2.66 2.48 19.51
N LEU A 158 -2.91 2.69 18.21
CA LEU A 158 -3.08 1.59 17.26
C LEU A 158 -1.84 0.68 17.15
N GLY A 159 -0.65 1.18 17.47
CA GLY A 159 0.57 0.37 17.52
C GLY A 159 0.52 -0.75 18.57
N GLU A 160 -0.30 -0.64 19.62
CA GLU A 160 -0.52 -1.71 20.60
C GLU A 160 -1.16 -2.96 19.96
N ALA A 161 -1.84 -2.82 18.81
CA ALA A 161 -2.38 -3.97 18.08
C ALA A 161 -1.28 -4.95 17.66
N LEU A 162 -0.03 -4.51 17.47
CA LEU A 162 1.08 -5.39 17.15
C LEU A 162 1.41 -6.36 18.29
N LEU A 163 1.12 -5.97 19.54
CA LEU A 163 1.32 -6.82 20.72
C LEU A 163 0.21 -7.85 20.90
N ALA A 164 -0.90 -7.70 20.17
CA ALA A 164 -2.02 -8.63 20.22
C ALA A 164 -1.78 -9.91 19.41
N LEU A 165 -0.78 -9.89 18.51
CA LEU A 165 -0.34 -11.09 17.80
C LEU A 165 0.76 -11.77 18.61
N ASP A 166 0.55 -13.04 18.95
CA ASP A 166 1.65 -13.86 19.44
C ASP A 166 2.62 -14.21 18.28
N GLU A 167 3.77 -14.76 18.64
CA GLU A 167 4.83 -15.06 17.66
C GLU A 167 4.41 -16.15 16.65
N SER A 168 3.55 -17.09 17.04
CA SER A 168 3.04 -18.14 16.15
C SER A 168 2.06 -17.55 15.12
N GLN A 169 1.16 -16.68 15.55
CA GLN A 169 0.24 -15.93 14.69
C GLN A 169 1.02 -15.02 13.74
N TRP A 170 2.04 -14.32 14.24
CA TRP A 170 2.90 -13.49 13.41
C TRP A 170 3.54 -14.29 12.27
N GLN A 171 4.19 -15.40 12.59
CA GLN A 171 4.84 -16.27 11.60
C GLN A 171 3.84 -16.91 10.62
N THR A 172 2.67 -17.30 11.10
CA THR A 172 1.60 -17.87 10.27
C THR A 172 1.12 -16.85 9.23
N CYS A 173 0.85 -15.62 9.68
CA CYS A 173 0.41 -14.54 8.80
C CYS A 173 1.52 -14.10 7.84
N GLU A 174 2.78 -14.09 8.28
CA GLU A 174 3.95 -13.82 7.41
C GLU A 174 4.07 -14.86 6.29
N ALA A 175 3.94 -16.15 6.62
CA ALA A 175 3.93 -17.21 5.61
C ALA A 175 2.73 -17.07 4.65
N GLY A 176 1.56 -16.65 5.16
CA GLY A 176 0.39 -16.32 4.34
C GLY A 176 0.65 -15.18 3.37
N PHE A 177 1.28 -14.10 3.84
CA PHE A 177 1.70 -12.98 3.00
C PHE A 177 2.67 -13.43 1.89
N LEU A 178 3.66 -14.28 2.20
CA LEU A 178 4.61 -14.79 1.21
C LEU A 178 3.95 -15.65 0.11
N ARG A 179 2.81 -16.29 0.38
CA ARG A 179 1.99 -16.96 -0.65
C ARG A 179 1.11 -15.98 -1.41
N PHE A 180 0.52 -15.02 -0.70
CA PHE A 180 -0.42 -14.05 -1.26
C PHE A 180 0.23 -13.04 -2.21
N TYR A 181 1.38 -12.48 -1.84
CA TYR A 181 1.95 -11.35 -2.55
C TYR A 181 2.34 -11.65 -4.01
N PRO A 182 2.93 -12.82 -4.35
CA PRO A 182 3.12 -13.22 -5.75
C PRO A 182 1.80 -13.27 -6.55
N ALA A 183 0.73 -13.82 -5.96
CA ALA A 183 -0.58 -13.87 -6.62
C ALA A 183 -1.13 -12.47 -6.87
N LEU A 184 -0.89 -11.52 -5.96
CA LEU A 184 -1.26 -10.12 -6.14
C LEU A 184 -0.44 -9.44 -7.26
N MET A 185 0.85 -9.74 -7.39
CA MET A 185 1.69 -9.24 -8.49
C MET A 185 1.17 -9.71 -9.85
N ASP A 186 0.88 -11.01 -9.98
CA ASP A 186 0.33 -11.61 -11.21
C ASP A 186 -1.04 -11.04 -11.54
N PHE A 187 -1.93 -10.94 -10.54
CA PHE A 187 -3.24 -10.31 -10.70
C PHE A 187 -3.11 -8.87 -11.22
N SER A 188 -2.19 -8.08 -10.65
CA SER A 188 -1.99 -6.68 -11.03
C SER A 188 -1.52 -6.53 -12.48
N GLN A 189 -0.61 -7.39 -12.95
CA GLN A 189 -0.17 -7.45 -14.36
C GLN A 189 -1.34 -7.76 -15.29
N GLN A 190 -2.12 -8.80 -14.96
CA GLN A 190 -3.25 -9.24 -15.78
C GLN A 190 -4.33 -8.17 -15.88
N GLN A 191 -4.69 -7.54 -14.76
CA GLN A 191 -5.66 -6.46 -14.73
C GLN A 191 -5.23 -5.30 -15.62
N LEU A 192 -3.98 -4.83 -15.50
CA LEU A 192 -3.51 -3.70 -16.28
C LEU A 192 -3.43 -4.01 -17.77
N ALA A 193 -3.01 -5.22 -18.14
CA ALA A 193 -3.00 -5.67 -19.54
C ALA A 193 -4.42 -5.68 -20.15
N GLN A 194 -5.41 -6.19 -19.40
CA GLN A 194 -6.82 -6.18 -19.82
C GLN A 194 -7.35 -4.76 -19.98
N TYR A 195 -7.07 -3.87 -19.02
CA TYR A 195 -7.47 -2.47 -19.06
C TYR A 195 -6.95 -1.76 -20.32
N ARG A 196 -5.64 -1.88 -20.59
CA ARG A 196 -5.00 -1.23 -21.74
C ARG A 196 -5.49 -1.78 -23.07
N THR A 197 -5.77 -3.09 -23.14
CA THR A 197 -6.34 -3.72 -24.35
C THR A 197 -7.74 -3.20 -24.63
N ALA A 198 -8.58 -3.07 -23.61
CA ALA A 198 -9.94 -2.54 -23.75
C ALA A 198 -9.95 -1.06 -24.18
N GLN A 199 -9.00 -0.26 -23.69
CA GLN A 199 -8.87 1.16 -24.06
C GLN A 199 -8.27 1.37 -25.46
N GLY A 200 -7.39 0.48 -25.92
CA GLY A 200 -6.79 0.56 -27.27
C GLY A 200 -7.68 0.01 -28.40
N ALA A 201 -8.78 -0.66 -28.07
CA ALA A 201 -9.76 -1.17 -29.03
C ALA A 201 -10.92 -0.18 -29.31
N GLN A 202 -10.89 1.00 -28.69
CA GLN A 202 -11.84 2.11 -28.89
C GLN A 202 -11.18 3.23 -29.70
#